data_AF-A0A1K1N3R0-F1
#
_entry.id   AF-A0A1K1N3R0-F1
#
_cell.length_a   1.000
_cell.length_b   1.000
_cell.length_c   1.000
_cell.angle_alpha   90.00
_cell.angle_beta   90.00
_cell.angle_gamma   90.00
#
_symmetry.space_group_name_H-M   'P 1'
#
loop_
_entity.id
_entity.type
_entity.pdbx_description
1 polymer ?
#
loop_
_entity_poly.entity_id
_entity_poly.type
_entity_poly.pdbx_seq_one_letter_code
_entity_poly.pdbx_strand_id
1 'polypeptide(L)'
;MKITGISKIQSLILWTALSIGLCFVSTASARNLYLLLDSDGKVLVDFGASSGIYFSGSAINNAGQVAGFSSWAESSPHASVTGPNGVDITDLGTLGRESSYASGINSAGQVVGSYHTPAYSGRAFITGPNGVGMTDLGTLGRDDSDASAINNAGQVVGISLTARDEYHAFITGPNGVGMIDLGTLGGSYSYAFGINDAGRVVGMSLTAEKATHAFITGPNGIDMTDLGTLGGNYSIAYDINNAGQVVGYSYIAGGIPHAFITGPNGVGMTDLGTLDGNRSFASAINDVGQVVGYYYTAAGDRSAFITGPNGVGITDLNSLTELPTGYLLTEAIDINNKGQILVAAVIPVPEPQIYALMLVGLILIEVLALRRQKSEIDKDPIDPALAAIERRIHPITNEDGPCMGPSSFQNRLRSELITCV
;
A
#
# COMPACT_ATOMS: atom_id res chain seq x y z
N MET A 1 17.58 57.05 -33.52
CA MET A 1 17.40 55.77 -34.23
C MET A 1 18.23 54.69 -33.55
N LYS A 2 17.55 53.72 -32.94
CA LYS A 2 17.97 52.44 -32.31
C LYS A 2 17.37 52.31 -30.91
N ILE A 3 16.24 51.61 -30.82
CA ILE A 3 16.00 50.54 -29.84
C ILE A 3 15.09 49.52 -30.54
N THR A 4 15.67 48.45 -31.05
CA THR A 4 14.98 47.20 -31.39
C THR A 4 15.40 46.17 -30.35
N GLY A 5 14.45 45.51 -29.68
CA GLY A 5 14.80 44.39 -28.80
C GLY A 5 13.80 44.03 -27.70
N ILE A 6 12.50 43.88 -27.99
CA ILE A 6 11.54 43.37 -26.99
C ILE A 6 10.75 42.12 -27.49
N SER A 7 10.66 41.85 -28.80
CA SER A 7 9.75 40.78 -29.28
C SER A 7 10.27 39.34 -29.15
N LYS A 8 11.57 39.10 -28.96
CA LYS A 8 12.12 37.73 -28.80
C LYS A 8 12.06 37.19 -27.35
N ILE A 9 11.86 38.05 -26.36
CA ILE A 9 11.85 37.65 -24.95
C ILE A 9 10.44 37.14 -24.53
N GLN A 10 9.38 37.66 -25.14
CA GLN A 10 8.01 37.22 -24.82
C GLN A 10 7.69 35.79 -25.31
N SER A 11 8.29 35.34 -26.42
CA SER A 11 8.06 33.98 -26.94
C SER A 11 8.84 32.90 -26.18
N LEU A 12 9.94 33.25 -25.51
CA LEU A 12 10.75 32.30 -24.73
C LEU A 12 10.15 32.05 -23.33
N ILE A 13 9.53 33.08 -22.73
CA ILE A 13 8.83 32.98 -21.45
C ILE A 13 7.55 32.14 -21.56
N LEU A 14 6.87 32.15 -22.72
CA LEU A 14 5.66 31.36 -22.95
C LEU A 14 5.96 29.85 -23.10
N TRP A 15 7.14 29.47 -23.62
CA TRP A 15 7.55 28.07 -23.76
C TRP A 15 8.10 27.46 -22.46
N THR A 16 8.79 28.26 -21.63
CA THR A 16 9.25 27.81 -20.32
C THR A 16 8.09 27.64 -19.33
N ALA A 17 7.06 28.48 -19.40
CA ALA A 17 5.85 28.32 -18.58
C ALA A 17 5.03 27.07 -18.94
N LEU A 18 4.96 26.69 -20.23
CA LEU A 18 4.24 25.50 -20.67
C LEU A 18 5.00 24.19 -20.36
N SER A 19 6.34 24.23 -20.36
CA SER A 19 7.18 23.06 -20.09
C SER A 19 7.35 22.76 -18.58
N ILE A 20 7.24 23.78 -17.72
CA ILE A 20 7.28 23.60 -16.26
C ILE A 20 5.91 23.16 -15.70
N GLY A 21 4.81 23.50 -16.38
CA GLY A 21 3.44 23.09 -15.99
C GLY A 21 3.08 21.63 -16.29
N LEU A 22 3.85 20.93 -17.13
CA LEU A 22 3.62 19.52 -17.48
C LEU A 22 4.45 18.52 -16.63
N CYS A 23 5.36 19.00 -15.78
CA CYS A 23 6.20 18.16 -14.93
C CYS A 23 5.73 18.06 -13.47
N PHE A 24 4.60 18.67 -13.11
CA PHE A 24 3.94 18.47 -11.81
C PHE A 24 2.54 17.90 -12.02
N VAL A 25 2.44 16.78 -12.74
CA VAL A 25 1.35 15.85 -12.45
C VAL A 25 1.82 15.06 -11.23
N SER A 26 1.56 15.59 -10.04
CA SER A 26 1.52 14.72 -8.86
C SER A 26 0.44 13.68 -9.12
N THR A 27 0.77 12.41 -8.87
CA THR A 27 -0.21 11.33 -8.81
C THR A 27 -1.33 11.76 -7.86
N ALA A 28 -2.59 11.60 -8.28
CA ALA A 28 -3.75 11.83 -7.41
C ALA A 28 -3.48 11.18 -6.05
N SER A 29 -3.41 11.98 -4.99
CA SER A 29 -3.17 11.46 -3.65
C SER A 29 -4.41 10.69 -3.20
N ALA A 30 -4.40 9.36 -3.28
CA ALA A 30 -5.42 8.53 -2.68
C ALA A 30 -5.20 8.50 -1.17
N ARG A 31 -6.26 8.75 -0.39
CA ARG A 31 -6.20 8.60 1.07
C ARG A 31 -6.60 7.17 1.42
N ASN A 32 -5.67 6.40 1.98
CA ASN A 32 -5.96 5.10 2.58
C ASN A 32 -6.66 5.30 3.93
N LEU A 33 -7.72 4.54 4.17
CA LEU A 33 -8.43 4.49 5.45
C LEU A 33 -8.84 3.05 5.75
N TYR A 34 -9.18 2.80 7.01
CA TYR A 34 -9.63 1.50 7.48
C TYR A 34 -11.08 1.63 7.95
N LEU A 35 -11.89 0.65 7.60
CA LEU A 35 -13.30 0.52 7.97
C LEU A 35 -13.52 -0.78 8.73
N LEU A 36 -14.47 -0.76 9.65
CA LEU A 36 -15.07 -1.96 10.19
C LEU A 36 -16.46 -2.11 9.59
N LEU A 37 -16.70 -3.22 8.89
CA LEU A 37 -17.97 -3.56 8.26
C LEU A 37 -18.65 -4.72 9.00
N ASP A 38 -19.95 -4.91 8.82
CA ASP A 38 -20.58 -6.22 9.01
C ASP A 38 -20.54 -7.06 7.73
N SER A 39 -21.00 -8.32 7.82
CA SER A 39 -20.97 -9.27 6.70
C SER A 39 -21.86 -8.89 5.52
N ASP A 40 -22.83 -8.00 5.76
CA ASP A 40 -23.74 -7.49 4.74
C ASP A 40 -23.20 -6.19 4.10
N GLY A 41 -22.01 -5.73 4.51
CA GLY A 41 -21.36 -4.56 3.93
C GLY A 41 -21.72 -3.22 4.58
N LYS A 42 -22.41 -3.22 5.73
CA LYS A 42 -22.72 -1.98 6.44
C LYS A 42 -21.50 -1.48 7.20
N VAL A 43 -21.16 -0.20 7.01
CA VAL A 43 -20.10 0.46 7.79
C VAL A 43 -20.53 0.60 9.25
N LEU A 44 -19.77 -0.01 10.15
CA LEU A 44 -19.93 0.09 11.60
C LEU A 44 -19.04 1.18 12.18
N VAL A 45 -17.79 1.27 11.70
CA VAL A 45 -16.79 2.27 12.15
C VAL A 45 -15.93 2.73 10.99
N ASP A 46 -15.64 4.04 10.94
CA ASP A 46 -14.63 4.64 10.07
C ASP A 46 -13.47 5.18 10.92
N PHE A 47 -12.30 4.56 10.81
CA PHE A 47 -11.11 4.93 11.59
C PHE A 47 -10.42 6.20 11.04
N GLY A 48 -10.76 6.67 9.84
CA GLY A 48 -10.17 7.84 9.19
C GLY A 48 -10.88 9.17 9.46
N ALA A 49 -12.06 9.15 10.10
CA ALA A 49 -12.97 10.30 10.11
C ALA A 49 -12.65 11.41 11.13
N SER A 50 -11.93 11.16 12.24
CA SER A 50 -12.17 12.02 13.43
C SER A 50 -11.01 12.43 14.34
N SER A 51 -9.74 12.05 14.14
CA SER A 51 -8.77 12.20 15.24
C SER A 51 -7.41 12.84 14.92
N GLY A 52 -7.07 13.13 13.66
CA GLY A 52 -5.69 13.54 13.32
C GLY A 52 -4.65 12.44 13.59
N ILE A 53 -5.13 11.23 13.88
CA ILE A 53 -4.36 10.00 14.06
C ILE A 53 -4.51 9.21 12.78
N TYR A 54 -3.39 8.79 12.19
CA TYR A 54 -3.43 7.75 11.17
C TYR A 54 -3.46 6.40 11.88
N PHE A 55 -4.45 5.57 11.59
CA PHE A 55 -4.59 4.22 12.14
C PHE A 55 -4.57 3.21 11.00
N SER A 56 -3.83 2.13 11.20
CA SER A 56 -3.74 1.00 10.30
C SER A 56 -4.04 -0.28 11.07
N GLY A 57 -5.22 -0.85 10.81
CA GLY A 57 -5.65 -2.09 11.45
C GLY A 57 -5.02 -3.32 10.78
N SER A 58 -4.78 -4.36 11.56
CA SER A 58 -4.15 -5.60 11.10
C SER A 58 -4.88 -6.86 11.56
N ALA A 59 -5.57 -6.82 12.71
CA ALA A 59 -6.37 -7.95 13.19
C ALA A 59 -7.58 -7.49 14.01
N ILE A 60 -8.64 -8.32 14.05
CA ILE A 60 -9.87 -8.10 14.80
C ILE A 60 -10.22 -9.33 15.66
N ASN A 61 -10.65 -9.10 16.90
CA ASN A 61 -11.19 -10.19 17.74
C ASN A 61 -12.73 -10.22 17.75
N ASN A 62 -13.30 -11.24 18.40
CA ASN A 62 -14.76 -11.40 18.53
C ASN A 62 -15.45 -10.34 19.41
N ALA A 63 -14.72 -9.52 20.16
CA ALA A 63 -15.26 -8.34 20.83
C ALA A 63 -15.35 -7.12 19.91
N GLY A 64 -14.88 -7.24 18.66
CA GLY A 64 -14.81 -6.15 17.69
C GLY A 64 -13.65 -5.19 17.97
N GLN A 65 -12.70 -5.57 18.81
CA GLN A 65 -11.46 -4.80 19.02
C GLN A 65 -10.54 -5.03 17.84
N VAL A 66 -9.88 -3.97 17.39
CA VAL A 66 -8.95 -3.97 16.27
C VAL A 66 -7.56 -3.63 16.78
N ALA A 67 -6.61 -4.52 16.53
CA ALA A 67 -5.19 -4.26 16.75
C ALA A 67 -4.54 -3.78 15.46
N GLY A 68 -3.51 -2.95 15.59
CA GLY A 68 -2.74 -2.44 14.48
C GLY A 68 -1.70 -1.44 14.96
N PHE A 69 -1.48 -0.36 14.21
CA PHE A 69 -0.64 0.73 14.66
C PHE A 69 -1.29 2.08 14.40
N SER A 70 -0.87 3.08 15.17
CA SER A 70 -1.21 4.47 14.91
C SER A 70 0.00 5.38 14.96
N SER A 71 -0.05 6.43 14.14
CA SER A 71 0.88 7.56 14.22
C SER A 71 0.13 8.83 14.58
N TRP A 72 0.62 9.52 15.61
CA TRP A 72 0.22 10.87 15.95
C TRP A 72 1.16 11.84 15.22
N ALA A 73 0.73 13.07 14.95
CA ALA A 73 1.51 14.01 14.15
C ALA A 73 2.98 14.10 14.64
N GLU A 74 3.92 13.83 13.72
CA GLU A 74 5.38 13.80 13.93
C GLU A 74 5.95 12.68 14.83
N SER A 75 5.14 11.69 15.23
CA SER A 75 5.62 10.51 15.97
C SER A 75 5.84 9.31 15.06
N SER A 76 6.85 8.50 15.39
CA SER A 76 6.97 7.14 14.88
C SER A 76 5.72 6.32 15.24
N PRO A 77 5.35 5.33 14.42
CA PRO A 77 4.15 4.53 14.65
C PRO A 77 4.29 3.66 15.90
N HIS A 78 3.24 3.60 16.70
CA HIS A 78 3.15 2.71 17.85
C HIS A 78 2.03 1.69 17.64
N ALA A 79 2.23 0.49 18.18
CA ALA A 79 1.23 -0.54 18.28
C ALA A 79 0.04 -0.01 19.07
N SER A 80 -1.16 -0.27 18.56
CA SER A 80 -2.40 0.27 19.12
C SER A 80 -3.50 -0.76 19.08
N VAL A 81 -4.45 -0.62 20.00
CA VAL A 81 -5.66 -1.44 20.04
C VAL A 81 -6.88 -0.58 20.29
N THR A 82 -8.00 -0.93 19.68
CA THR A 82 -9.27 -0.27 19.97
C THR A 82 -10.01 -0.92 21.13
N GLY A 83 -10.88 -0.16 21.78
CA GLY A 83 -11.93 -0.72 22.63
C GLY A 83 -12.95 -1.56 21.84
N PRO A 84 -13.88 -2.23 22.53
CA PRO A 84 -14.88 -3.10 21.89
C PRO A 84 -15.66 -2.38 20.78
N ASN A 85 -15.95 -3.11 19.70
CA ASN A 85 -16.55 -2.58 18.48
C ASN A 85 -15.79 -1.42 17.81
N GLY A 86 -14.46 -1.36 17.94
CA GLY A 86 -13.64 -0.39 17.21
C GLY A 86 -13.61 1.02 17.81
N VAL A 87 -14.11 1.21 19.03
CA VAL A 87 -14.20 2.54 19.66
C VAL A 87 -12.98 2.81 20.52
N ASP A 88 -12.46 4.04 20.51
CA ASP A 88 -11.31 4.52 21.30
C ASP A 88 -9.99 3.79 20.99
N ILE A 89 -9.02 4.51 20.42
CA ILE A 89 -7.68 3.98 20.13
C ILE A 89 -6.80 4.14 21.36
N THR A 90 -6.26 3.03 21.86
CA THR A 90 -5.28 2.97 22.95
C THR A 90 -3.89 2.72 22.40
N ASP A 91 -2.94 3.59 22.73
CA ASP A 91 -1.50 3.38 22.47
C ASP A 91 -0.94 2.31 23.42
N LEU A 92 -0.27 1.30 22.87
CA LEU A 92 0.38 0.23 23.63
C LEU A 92 1.84 0.55 23.96
N GLY A 93 2.41 1.61 23.36
CA GLY A 93 3.79 2.02 23.50
C GLY A 93 4.77 1.14 22.72
N THR A 94 6.07 1.33 22.99
CA THR A 94 7.17 0.77 22.18
C THR A 94 8.22 0.02 22.98
N LEU A 95 7.98 -0.29 24.27
CA LEU A 95 9.02 -0.73 25.22
C LEU A 95 10.20 0.26 25.35
N GLY A 96 9.93 1.56 25.18
CA GLY A 96 10.95 2.59 25.19
C GLY A 96 11.85 2.56 23.96
N ARG A 97 11.27 2.23 22.79
CA ARG A 97 11.93 2.22 21.49
C ARG A 97 11.25 3.17 20.51
N GLU A 98 11.73 3.20 19.27
CA GLU A 98 11.27 4.16 18.26
C GLU A 98 9.88 3.81 17.72
N SER A 99 9.64 2.56 17.34
CA SER A 99 8.35 2.15 16.76
C SER A 99 7.92 0.76 17.20
N SER A 100 6.62 0.53 17.17
CA SER A 100 5.99 -0.78 17.36
C SER A 100 4.78 -0.93 16.45
N TYR A 101 4.48 -2.18 16.08
CA TYR A 101 3.40 -2.54 15.17
C TYR A 101 2.70 -3.77 15.75
N ALA A 102 1.37 -3.72 15.90
CA ALA A 102 0.61 -4.91 16.25
C ALA A 102 0.19 -5.67 14.99
N SER A 103 0.20 -6.99 15.08
CA SER A 103 -0.14 -7.92 14.00
C SER A 103 -1.32 -8.83 14.36
N GLY A 104 -1.51 -9.15 15.65
CA GLY A 104 -2.53 -10.10 16.09
C GLY A 104 -3.15 -9.74 17.44
N ILE A 105 -4.38 -10.21 17.67
CA ILE A 105 -5.14 -10.00 18.91
C ILE A 105 -6.00 -11.22 19.23
N ASN A 106 -6.05 -11.64 20.51
CA ASN A 106 -6.92 -12.73 20.95
C ASN A 106 -8.20 -12.24 21.66
N SER A 107 -9.04 -13.17 22.13
CA SER A 107 -10.32 -12.83 22.79
C SER A 107 -10.15 -12.12 24.14
N ALA A 108 -8.99 -12.23 24.79
CA ALA A 108 -8.67 -11.53 26.03
C ALA A 108 -8.15 -10.11 25.78
N GLY A 109 -8.04 -9.70 24.51
CA GLY A 109 -7.46 -8.42 24.11
C GLY A 109 -5.94 -8.37 24.31
N GLN A 110 -5.27 -9.53 24.42
CA GLN A 110 -3.81 -9.57 24.33
C GLN A 110 -3.41 -9.32 22.89
N VAL A 111 -2.39 -8.50 22.70
CA VAL A 111 -1.92 -8.04 21.39
C VAL A 111 -0.47 -8.49 21.21
N VAL A 112 -0.15 -8.97 20.01
CA VAL A 112 1.20 -9.33 19.61
C VAL A 112 1.66 -8.51 18.41
N GLY A 113 2.96 -8.49 18.17
CA GLY A 113 3.56 -7.84 17.02
C GLY A 113 5.05 -7.66 17.20
N SER A 114 5.62 -6.65 16.56
CA SER A 114 7.05 -6.35 16.64
C SER A 114 7.32 -4.90 17.00
N TYR A 115 8.46 -4.65 17.62
CA TYR A 115 9.00 -3.32 17.86
C TYR A 115 10.43 -3.24 17.33
N HIS A 116 10.84 -2.06 16.86
CA HIS A 116 12.19 -1.88 16.31
C HIS A 116 13.18 -1.48 17.40
N THR A 117 14.33 -2.14 17.43
CA THR A 117 15.47 -1.71 18.24
C THR A 117 16.21 -0.54 17.59
N PRO A 118 17.08 0.20 18.31
CA PRO A 118 17.91 1.25 17.70
C PRO A 118 18.90 0.73 16.66
N ALA A 119 19.13 -0.59 16.61
CA ALA A 119 19.93 -1.27 15.59
C ALA A 119 19.08 -1.72 14.38
N TYR A 120 17.80 -1.31 14.32
CA TYR A 120 16.81 -1.70 13.32
C TYR A 120 16.49 -3.20 13.23
N SER A 121 16.80 -3.98 14.26
CA SER A 121 16.28 -5.36 14.37
C SER A 121 14.86 -5.37 14.95
N GLY A 122 13.99 -6.24 14.44
CA GLY A 122 12.63 -6.43 14.94
C GLY A 122 12.62 -7.34 16.16
N ARG A 123 11.79 -7.02 17.15
CA ARG A 123 11.63 -7.84 18.35
C ARG A 123 10.17 -8.10 18.61
N ALA A 124 9.82 -9.39 18.70
CA ALA A 124 8.47 -9.84 18.94
C ALA A 124 8.03 -9.47 20.37
N PHE A 125 6.79 -9.02 20.52
CA PHE A 125 6.19 -8.73 21.81
C PHE A 125 4.83 -9.40 21.97
N ILE A 126 4.40 -9.50 23.23
CA ILE A 126 3.03 -9.79 23.65
C ILE A 126 2.61 -8.77 24.72
N THR A 127 1.34 -8.38 24.75
CA THR A 127 0.76 -7.61 25.86
C THR A 127 -0.03 -8.48 26.84
N GLY A 128 -0.23 -7.97 28.05
CA GLY A 128 -1.26 -8.51 28.94
C GLY A 128 -2.68 -8.25 28.41
N PRO A 129 -3.72 -8.81 29.07
CA PRO A 129 -5.11 -8.63 28.65
C PRO A 129 -5.48 -7.16 28.46
N ASN A 130 -6.32 -6.89 27.46
CA ASN A 130 -6.72 -5.54 27.03
C ASN A 130 -5.53 -4.62 26.68
N GLY A 131 -4.46 -5.15 26.10
CA GLY A 131 -3.30 -4.36 25.69
C GLY A 131 -2.39 -3.92 26.84
N VAL A 132 -2.63 -4.35 28.08
CA VAL A 132 -1.92 -3.81 29.24
C VAL A 132 -0.53 -4.43 29.37
N GLY A 133 0.50 -3.59 29.26
CA GLY A 133 1.89 -3.95 29.53
C GLY A 133 2.49 -4.79 28.42
N MET A 134 3.47 -4.22 27.72
CA MET A 134 4.20 -4.90 26.65
C MET A 134 5.36 -5.73 27.22
N THR A 135 5.56 -6.93 26.70
CA THR A 135 6.61 -7.87 27.10
C THR A 135 7.32 -8.41 25.87
N ASP A 136 8.66 -8.39 25.85
CA ASP A 136 9.48 -8.99 24.80
C ASP A 136 9.44 -10.52 24.88
N LEU A 137 9.28 -11.19 23.73
CA LEU A 137 9.16 -12.65 23.63
C LEU A 137 10.51 -13.37 23.49
N GLY A 138 11.61 -12.64 23.30
CA GLY A 138 12.92 -13.19 22.99
C GLY A 138 13.04 -13.61 21.52
N THR A 139 14.02 -14.47 21.24
CA THR A 139 14.36 -14.95 19.89
C THR A 139 14.82 -16.40 19.95
N LEU A 140 14.92 -17.07 18.80
CA LEU A 140 15.48 -18.43 18.67
C LEU A 140 17.02 -18.47 18.71
N GLY A 141 17.68 -17.32 18.77
CA GLY A 141 19.13 -17.26 18.95
C GLY A 141 19.72 -15.87 18.73
N ARG A 142 19.44 -15.24 17.59
CA ARG A 142 20.01 -13.93 17.22
C ARG A 142 19.05 -12.78 17.54
N ASP A 143 19.28 -11.59 16.99
CA ASP A 143 18.61 -10.37 17.48
C ASP A 143 17.28 -10.02 16.81
N ASP A 144 16.72 -10.95 16.02
CA ASP A 144 15.53 -10.67 15.19
C ASP A 144 14.38 -11.66 15.42
N SER A 145 13.18 -11.12 15.61
CA SER A 145 11.93 -11.85 15.76
C SER A 145 10.73 -10.95 15.45
N ASP A 146 9.70 -11.54 14.85
CA ASP A 146 8.42 -10.87 14.59
C ASP A 146 7.28 -11.83 14.92
N ALA A 147 6.28 -11.37 15.68
CA ALA A 147 5.09 -12.15 15.99
C ALA A 147 3.99 -11.82 14.99
N SER A 148 3.31 -12.84 14.47
CA SER A 148 2.26 -12.69 13.45
C SER A 148 0.86 -12.96 13.97
N ALA A 149 0.68 -13.93 14.87
CA ALA A 149 -0.64 -14.30 15.40
C ALA A 149 -0.58 -14.85 16.82
N ILE A 150 -1.74 -14.87 17.49
CA ILE A 150 -1.92 -15.32 18.86
C ILE A 150 -3.28 -16.04 19.01
N ASN A 151 -3.30 -17.18 19.72
CA ASN A 151 -4.54 -17.87 20.05
C ASN A 151 -5.09 -17.51 21.45
N ASN A 152 -6.23 -18.07 21.84
CA ASN A 152 -6.88 -17.73 23.12
C ASN A 152 -6.16 -18.33 24.34
N ALA A 153 -5.23 -19.26 24.17
CA ALA A 153 -4.32 -19.72 25.22
C ALA A 153 -3.11 -18.79 25.42
N GLY A 154 -2.97 -17.76 24.57
CA GLY A 154 -1.83 -16.84 24.56
C GLY A 154 -0.56 -17.47 23.97
N GLN A 155 -0.69 -18.53 23.17
CA GLN A 155 0.42 -19.03 22.36
C GLN A 155 0.61 -18.10 21.17
N VAL A 156 1.85 -17.67 20.93
CA VAL A 156 2.22 -16.73 19.89
C VAL A 156 3.01 -17.46 18.82
N VAL A 157 2.76 -17.13 17.56
CA VAL A 157 3.53 -17.63 16.42
C VAL A 157 4.11 -16.47 15.60
N GLY A 158 5.14 -16.77 14.83
CA GLY A 158 5.77 -15.80 13.95
C GLY A 158 7.09 -16.32 13.41
N ILE A 159 8.04 -15.42 13.22
CA ILE A 159 9.38 -15.72 12.70
C ILE A 159 10.48 -15.27 13.65
N SER A 160 11.58 -16.01 13.69
CA SER A 160 12.77 -15.57 14.41
C SER A 160 14.05 -16.08 13.73
N LEU A 161 15.10 -15.27 13.83
CA LEU A 161 16.42 -15.62 13.36
C LEU A 161 17.08 -16.61 14.33
N THR A 162 17.44 -17.78 13.82
CA THR A 162 18.12 -18.82 14.59
C THR A 162 19.59 -18.47 14.82
N ALA A 163 20.26 -19.25 15.69
CA ALA A 163 21.70 -19.16 15.87
C ALA A 163 22.54 -19.43 14.59
N ARG A 164 21.91 -19.97 13.52
CA ARG A 164 22.54 -20.27 12.23
C ARG A 164 22.30 -19.21 11.15
N ASP A 165 21.71 -18.06 11.51
CA ASP A 165 21.32 -17.00 10.55
C ASP A 165 20.23 -17.44 9.56
N GLU A 166 19.33 -18.34 9.99
CA GLU A 166 18.18 -18.81 9.22
C GLU A 166 16.88 -18.28 9.85
N TYR A 167 15.91 -17.86 9.03
CA TYR A 167 14.58 -17.46 9.53
C TYR A 167 13.69 -18.68 9.67
N HIS A 168 13.31 -19.00 10.90
CA HIS A 168 12.42 -20.11 11.21
C HIS A 168 11.13 -19.62 11.85
N ALA A 169 10.05 -20.32 11.54
CA ALA A 169 8.77 -20.19 12.22
C ALA A 169 8.91 -20.64 13.67
N PHE A 170 8.29 -19.90 14.59
CA PHE A 170 8.24 -20.27 16.01
C PHE A 170 6.81 -20.42 16.51
N ILE A 171 6.67 -21.12 17.64
CA ILE A 171 5.51 -21.07 18.53
C ILE A 171 5.98 -20.85 19.97
N THR A 172 5.23 -20.15 20.80
CA THR A 172 5.46 -20.08 22.25
C THR A 172 4.54 -21.02 23.02
N GLY A 173 4.89 -21.32 24.27
CA GLY A 173 3.91 -21.77 25.26
C GLY A 173 2.87 -20.68 25.59
N PRO A 174 1.89 -21.01 26.44
CA PRO A 174 0.86 -20.07 26.89
C PRO A 174 1.43 -18.76 27.44
N ASN A 175 0.73 -17.66 27.18
CA ASN A 175 1.14 -16.30 27.55
C ASN A 175 2.54 -15.89 27.04
N GLY A 176 2.93 -16.35 25.84
CA GLY A 176 4.19 -15.96 25.23
C GLY A 176 5.44 -16.64 25.83
N VAL A 177 5.29 -17.64 26.70
CA VAL A 177 6.44 -18.21 27.44
C VAL A 177 7.12 -19.32 26.63
N GLY A 178 8.44 -19.18 26.44
CA GLY A 178 9.27 -20.25 25.88
C GLY A 178 9.08 -20.41 24.38
N MET A 179 9.86 -19.66 23.61
CA MET A 179 9.89 -19.75 22.14
C MET A 179 10.47 -21.10 21.70
N ILE A 180 9.77 -21.77 20.79
CA ILE A 180 10.08 -23.10 20.26
C ILE A 180 10.18 -22.98 18.74
N ASP A 181 11.27 -23.49 18.17
CA ASP A 181 11.48 -23.59 16.73
C ASP A 181 10.59 -24.69 16.13
N LEU A 182 9.81 -24.35 15.10
CA LEU A 182 8.95 -25.29 14.38
C LEU A 182 9.71 -26.08 13.29
N GLY A 183 10.92 -25.65 12.94
CA GLY A 183 11.71 -26.22 11.85
C GLY A 183 11.19 -25.83 10.47
N THR A 184 11.51 -26.63 9.46
CA THR A 184 11.18 -26.38 8.04
C THR A 184 10.71 -27.66 7.36
N LEU A 185 10.19 -27.55 6.14
CA LEU A 185 9.90 -28.68 5.24
C LEU A 185 11.16 -29.27 4.56
N GLY A 186 12.34 -29.10 5.19
CA GLY A 186 13.62 -29.61 4.69
C GLY A 186 14.49 -28.58 3.98
N GLY A 187 14.01 -27.36 3.77
CA GLY A 187 14.79 -26.22 3.28
C GLY A 187 15.35 -25.34 4.42
N SER A 188 15.76 -24.11 4.08
CA SER A 188 16.48 -23.20 4.97
C SER A 188 15.62 -22.13 5.65
N TYR A 189 14.30 -22.11 5.42
CA TYR A 189 13.43 -21.15 6.10
C TYR A 189 11.99 -21.64 6.28
N SER A 190 11.32 -21.03 7.25
CA SER A 190 9.88 -21.13 7.49
C SER A 190 9.34 -19.86 8.14
N TYR A 191 8.06 -19.57 7.88
CA TYR A 191 7.34 -18.41 8.40
C TYR A 191 5.96 -18.85 8.87
N ALA A 192 5.57 -18.56 10.11
CA ALA A 192 4.22 -18.81 10.60
C ALA A 192 3.39 -17.53 10.55
N PHE A 193 2.14 -17.65 10.10
CA PHE A 193 1.23 -16.51 9.93
C PHE A 193 -0.08 -16.66 10.71
N GLY A 194 -0.58 -17.89 10.90
CA GLY A 194 -1.84 -18.15 11.60
C GLY A 194 -1.72 -19.27 12.63
N ILE A 195 -2.56 -19.21 13.67
CA ILE A 195 -2.67 -20.24 14.71
C ILE A 195 -4.12 -20.37 15.19
N ASN A 196 -4.62 -21.59 15.39
CA ASN A 196 -5.94 -21.82 15.99
C ASN A 196 -5.86 -22.20 17.48
N ASP A 197 -7.02 -22.36 18.14
CA ASP A 197 -7.09 -22.63 19.58
C ASP A 197 -6.60 -24.04 19.98
N ALA A 198 -6.43 -24.96 19.03
CA ALA A 198 -5.76 -26.24 19.25
C ALA A 198 -4.22 -26.12 19.19
N GLY A 199 -3.69 -24.93 18.93
CA GLY A 199 -2.26 -24.67 18.76
C GLY A 199 -1.70 -25.20 17.44
N ARG A 200 -2.55 -25.41 16.43
CA ARG A 200 -2.08 -25.72 15.07
C ARG A 200 -1.66 -24.43 14.38
N VAL A 201 -0.52 -24.49 13.72
CA VAL A 201 0.14 -23.34 13.10
C VAL A 201 0.16 -23.53 11.59
N VAL A 202 -0.09 -22.45 10.86
CA VAL A 202 0.00 -22.41 9.40
C VAL A 202 0.94 -21.30 8.94
N GLY A 203 1.48 -21.47 7.74
CA GLY A 203 2.42 -20.53 7.18
C GLY A 203 3.03 -21.00 5.87
N MET A 204 4.28 -20.63 5.60
CA MET A 204 5.05 -21.13 4.45
C MET A 204 6.42 -21.67 4.89
N SER A 205 6.96 -22.64 4.15
CA SER A 205 8.31 -23.14 4.37
C SER A 205 8.96 -23.56 3.04
N LEU A 206 10.28 -23.39 2.98
CA LEU A 206 11.08 -23.91 1.88
C LEU A 206 11.20 -25.44 2.02
N THR A 207 10.87 -26.16 0.94
CA THR A 207 11.02 -27.61 0.87
C THR A 207 12.45 -28.02 0.50
N ALA A 208 12.77 -29.31 0.64
CA ALA A 208 14.04 -29.88 0.19
C ALA A 208 14.27 -29.69 -1.33
N GLU A 209 13.19 -29.65 -2.12
CA GLU A 209 13.19 -29.41 -3.57
C GLU A 209 13.31 -27.93 -3.94
N LYS A 210 13.46 -27.04 -2.96
CA LYS A 210 13.57 -25.57 -3.13
C LYS A 210 12.30 -24.92 -3.67
N ALA A 211 11.14 -25.50 -3.39
CA ALA A 211 9.84 -24.86 -3.57
C ALA A 211 9.39 -24.22 -2.25
N THR A 212 8.55 -23.19 -2.31
CA THR A 212 7.95 -22.59 -1.11
C THR A 212 6.52 -23.06 -1.01
N HIS A 213 6.23 -23.88 0.00
CA HIS A 213 4.90 -24.45 0.16
C HIS A 213 4.27 -23.99 1.47
N ALA A 214 2.94 -23.88 1.44
CA ALA A 214 2.13 -23.71 2.62
C ALA A 214 2.25 -24.94 3.52
N PHE A 215 2.29 -24.74 4.83
CA PHE A 215 2.31 -25.83 5.80
C PHE A 215 1.17 -25.72 6.82
N ILE A 216 0.88 -26.84 7.48
CA ILE A 216 0.09 -26.92 8.71
C ILE A 216 0.85 -27.81 9.72
N THR A 217 0.77 -27.50 11.01
CA THR A 217 1.24 -28.40 12.08
C THR A 217 0.07 -29.12 12.76
N GLY A 218 0.38 -30.23 13.42
CA GLY A 218 -0.45 -30.80 14.48
C GLY A 218 -0.58 -29.87 15.70
N PRO A 219 -1.41 -30.25 16.69
CA PRO A 219 -1.63 -29.45 17.89
C PRO A 219 -0.32 -29.07 18.60
N ASN A 220 -0.28 -27.87 19.16
CA ASN A 220 0.90 -27.27 19.81
C ASN A 220 2.16 -27.18 18.92
N GLY A 221 1.99 -26.99 17.61
CA GLY A 221 3.12 -26.81 16.69
C GLY A 221 3.89 -28.09 16.34
N ILE A 222 3.36 -29.26 16.66
CA ILE A 222 4.06 -30.53 16.46
C ILE A 222 3.82 -31.04 15.04
N ASP A 223 4.82 -31.67 14.41
CA ASP A 223 4.72 -32.32 13.10
C ASP A 223 4.27 -31.38 11.96
N MET A 224 5.21 -30.59 11.44
CA MET A 224 5.00 -29.78 10.24
C MET A 224 4.69 -30.65 9.02
N THR A 225 3.57 -30.36 8.35
CA THR A 225 3.05 -31.09 7.20
C THR A 225 2.89 -30.14 6.01
N ASP A 226 3.36 -30.54 4.85
CA ASP A 226 3.19 -29.82 3.58
C ASP A 226 1.74 -29.89 3.09
N LEU A 227 1.13 -28.74 2.77
CA LEU A 227 -0.22 -28.65 2.19
C LEU A 227 -0.22 -28.76 0.65
N GLY A 228 0.95 -28.63 0.02
CA GLY A 228 1.12 -28.63 -1.43
C GLY A 228 0.65 -27.33 -2.10
N THR A 229 0.25 -27.43 -3.37
CA THR A 229 -0.15 -26.30 -4.22
C THR A 229 -1.37 -26.64 -5.07
N LEU A 230 -1.94 -25.65 -5.76
CA LEU A 230 -2.98 -25.82 -6.78
C LEU A 230 -2.42 -26.26 -8.16
N GLY A 231 -1.23 -26.87 -8.18
CA GLY A 231 -0.57 -27.37 -9.39
C GLY A 231 0.60 -26.53 -9.89
N GLY A 232 0.90 -25.40 -9.25
CA GLY A 232 2.15 -24.65 -9.40
C GLY A 232 3.23 -25.08 -8.41
N ASN A 233 4.22 -24.20 -8.16
CA ASN A 233 5.38 -24.45 -7.28
C ASN A 233 5.44 -23.53 -6.05
N TYR A 234 4.33 -22.85 -5.74
CA TYR A 234 4.29 -21.84 -4.68
C TYR A 234 2.93 -21.85 -3.97
N SER A 235 2.95 -21.78 -2.65
CA SER A 235 1.77 -21.55 -1.81
C SER A 235 2.15 -20.91 -0.48
N ILE A 236 1.22 -20.12 0.06
CA ILE A 236 1.29 -19.54 1.40
C ILE A 236 -0.07 -19.73 2.08
N ALA A 237 -0.07 -20.19 3.33
CA ALA A 237 -1.23 -20.15 4.20
C ALA A 237 -1.15 -18.94 5.14
N TYR A 238 -2.19 -18.10 5.15
CA TYR A 238 -2.25 -16.91 5.99
C TYR A 238 -3.03 -17.12 7.28
N ASP A 239 -4.11 -17.91 7.24
CA ASP A 239 -5.00 -18.06 8.39
C ASP A 239 -5.64 -19.45 8.48
N ILE A 240 -6.11 -19.80 9.68
CA ILE A 240 -6.68 -21.10 10.03
C ILE A 240 -7.80 -20.96 11.06
N ASN A 241 -8.97 -21.55 10.80
CA ASN A 241 -10.06 -21.59 11.76
C ASN A 241 -9.98 -22.78 12.75
N ASN A 242 -10.91 -22.86 13.70
CA ASN A 242 -10.90 -23.91 14.71
C ASN A 242 -11.28 -25.32 14.19
N ALA A 243 -11.90 -25.41 13.01
CA ALA A 243 -12.07 -26.69 12.30
C ALA A 243 -10.76 -27.16 11.61
N GLY A 244 -9.73 -26.30 11.58
CA GLY A 244 -8.48 -26.53 10.89
C GLY A 244 -8.58 -26.37 9.38
N GLN A 245 -9.57 -25.62 8.88
CA GLN A 245 -9.59 -25.16 7.49
C GLN A 245 -8.59 -24.02 7.36
N VAL A 246 -7.77 -24.08 6.31
CA VAL A 246 -6.64 -23.17 6.07
C VAL A 246 -6.92 -22.37 4.82
N VAL A 247 -6.62 -21.07 4.86
CA VAL A 247 -6.75 -20.18 3.70
C VAL A 247 -5.45 -19.47 3.38
N GLY A 248 -5.33 -19.03 2.13
CA GLY A 248 -4.20 -18.26 1.64
C GLY A 248 -4.24 -18.19 0.12
N TYR A 249 -3.08 -18.26 -0.52
CA TYR A 249 -3.02 -18.37 -1.99
C TYR A 249 -2.01 -19.41 -2.45
N SER A 250 -2.26 -19.95 -3.63
CA SER A 250 -1.35 -20.87 -4.30
C SER A 250 -1.31 -20.58 -5.79
N TYR A 251 -0.16 -20.84 -6.40
CA TYR A 251 -0.05 -20.82 -7.85
C TYR A 251 -0.77 -22.04 -8.44
N ILE A 252 -1.69 -21.77 -9.36
CA ILE A 252 -2.28 -22.79 -10.23
C ILE A 252 -1.29 -23.24 -11.30
N ALA A 253 -1.66 -24.27 -12.06
CA ALA A 253 -0.96 -24.60 -13.30
C ALA A 253 -0.89 -23.37 -14.23
N GLY A 254 0.32 -22.89 -14.50
CA GLY A 254 0.56 -21.62 -15.24
C GLY A 254 1.13 -20.48 -14.41
N GLY A 255 1.28 -20.66 -13.08
CA GLY A 255 1.99 -19.73 -12.21
C GLY A 255 1.18 -18.51 -11.77
N ILE A 256 -0.14 -18.58 -11.88
CA ILE A 256 -1.06 -17.49 -11.51
C ILE A 256 -1.54 -17.73 -10.07
N PRO A 257 -1.48 -16.73 -9.16
CA PRO A 257 -1.96 -16.89 -7.78
C PRO A 257 -3.48 -16.86 -7.71
N HIS A 258 -4.06 -17.91 -7.13
CA HIS A 258 -5.45 -17.93 -6.72
C HIS A 258 -5.56 -18.18 -5.21
N ALA A 259 -6.58 -17.58 -4.61
CA ALA A 259 -6.99 -17.85 -3.25
C ALA A 259 -7.42 -19.30 -3.09
N PHE A 260 -7.09 -19.93 -1.97
CA PHE A 260 -7.54 -21.29 -1.66
C PHE A 260 -8.19 -21.38 -0.29
N ILE A 261 -8.96 -22.45 -0.11
CA ILE A 261 -9.39 -22.97 1.20
C ILE A 261 -9.11 -24.47 1.25
N THR A 262 -8.76 -25.01 2.42
CA THR A 262 -8.69 -26.47 2.63
C THR A 262 -9.91 -27.04 3.35
N GLY A 263 -10.09 -28.35 3.26
CA GLY A 263 -10.97 -29.08 4.18
C GLY A 263 -10.43 -29.10 5.63
N PRO A 264 -11.22 -29.61 6.59
CA PRO A 264 -10.81 -29.68 7.98
C PRO A 264 -9.45 -30.38 8.17
N ASN A 265 -8.67 -29.88 9.12
CA ASN A 265 -7.29 -30.33 9.38
C ASN A 265 -6.32 -30.18 8.18
N GLY A 266 -6.52 -29.18 7.32
CA GLY A 266 -5.65 -28.92 6.16
C GLY A 266 -5.85 -29.89 5.00
N VAL A 267 -6.89 -30.72 5.01
CA VAL A 267 -7.05 -31.80 4.02
C VAL A 267 -7.63 -31.26 2.72
N GLY A 268 -6.84 -31.36 1.65
CA GLY A 268 -7.26 -31.05 0.28
C GLY A 268 -7.39 -29.56 0.02
N MET A 269 -6.57 -29.05 -0.89
CA MET A 269 -6.59 -27.64 -1.31
C MET A 269 -7.66 -27.43 -2.40
N THR A 270 -8.56 -26.49 -2.17
CA THR A 270 -9.64 -26.12 -3.08
C THR A 270 -9.40 -24.70 -3.58
N ASP A 271 -9.38 -24.53 -4.90
CA ASP A 271 -9.29 -23.21 -5.55
C ASP A 271 -10.60 -22.45 -5.36
N LEU A 272 -10.53 -21.23 -4.81
CA LEU A 272 -11.68 -20.32 -4.67
C LEU A 272 -11.97 -19.56 -5.98
N GLY A 273 -10.99 -19.51 -6.89
CA GLY A 273 -11.07 -18.81 -8.15
C GLY A 273 -10.97 -17.29 -7.96
N THR A 274 -11.63 -16.58 -8.86
CA THR A 274 -11.62 -15.11 -9.00
C THR A 274 -12.95 -14.69 -9.61
N LEU A 275 -13.27 -13.39 -9.58
CA LEU A 275 -14.45 -12.85 -10.24
C LEU A 275 -14.11 -12.37 -11.66
N ASP A 276 -13.56 -11.16 -11.78
CA ASP A 276 -13.45 -10.47 -13.07
C ASP A 276 -12.00 -10.37 -13.62
N GLY A 277 -10.99 -10.58 -12.78
CA GLY A 277 -9.60 -10.69 -13.22
C GLY A 277 -9.04 -12.09 -12.98
N ASN A 278 -7.72 -12.23 -12.92
CA ASN A 278 -7.06 -13.53 -12.88
C ASN A 278 -6.26 -13.81 -11.60
N ARG A 279 -6.33 -12.96 -10.57
CA ARG A 279 -5.56 -13.15 -9.34
C ARG A 279 -6.43 -12.90 -8.13
N SER A 280 -6.33 -13.76 -7.14
CA SER A 280 -7.04 -13.63 -5.86
C SER A 280 -6.15 -14.10 -4.71
N PHE A 281 -6.39 -13.53 -3.53
CA PHE A 281 -5.64 -13.77 -2.31
C PHE A 281 -6.62 -13.79 -1.14
N ALA A 282 -6.68 -14.90 -0.39
CA ALA A 282 -7.42 -14.96 0.87
C ALA A 282 -6.53 -14.48 2.01
N SER A 283 -7.06 -13.62 2.87
CA SER A 283 -6.35 -13.03 4.00
C SER A 283 -6.74 -13.69 5.32
N ALA A 284 -8.04 -13.95 5.53
CA ALA A 284 -8.58 -14.47 6.80
C ALA A 284 -9.82 -15.34 6.63
N ILE A 285 -10.12 -16.15 7.65
CA ILE A 285 -11.25 -17.08 7.70
C ILE A 285 -11.89 -17.12 9.10
N ASN A 286 -13.23 -17.10 9.16
CA ASN A 286 -13.95 -17.30 10.42
C ASN A 286 -14.34 -18.78 10.67
N ASP A 287 -14.90 -19.08 11.84
CA ASP A 287 -15.23 -20.46 12.25
C ASP A 287 -16.38 -21.11 11.47
N VAL A 288 -17.19 -20.34 10.72
CA VAL A 288 -18.17 -20.90 9.76
C VAL A 288 -17.59 -21.11 8.37
N GLY A 289 -16.31 -20.77 8.18
CA GLY A 289 -15.57 -20.96 6.95
C GLY A 289 -15.82 -19.87 5.90
N GLN A 290 -16.31 -18.69 6.28
CA GLN A 290 -16.31 -17.54 5.39
C GLN A 290 -14.90 -16.99 5.29
N VAL A 291 -14.42 -16.90 4.05
CA VAL A 291 -13.10 -16.39 3.68
C VAL A 291 -13.24 -14.95 3.17
N VAL A 292 -12.34 -14.08 3.61
CA VAL A 292 -12.20 -12.71 3.08
C VAL A 292 -10.83 -12.50 2.46
N GLY A 293 -10.71 -11.50 1.59
CA GLY A 293 -9.44 -11.14 0.99
C GLY A 293 -9.61 -10.10 -0.12
N TYR A 294 -8.80 -10.20 -1.15
CA TYR A 294 -8.89 -9.35 -2.33
C TYR A 294 -8.60 -10.08 -3.64
N TYR A 295 -9.06 -9.51 -4.74
CA TYR A 295 -8.72 -9.95 -6.08
C TYR A 295 -8.37 -8.76 -6.97
N TYR A 296 -7.68 -9.04 -8.07
CA TYR A 296 -7.42 -8.04 -9.10
C TYR A 296 -8.57 -8.05 -10.11
N THR A 297 -9.15 -6.89 -10.40
CA THR A 297 -10.15 -6.72 -11.46
C THR A 297 -9.50 -6.84 -12.85
N ALA A 298 -10.31 -6.91 -13.91
CA ALA A 298 -9.80 -6.85 -15.29
C ALA A 298 -9.00 -5.56 -15.59
N ALA A 299 -9.28 -4.46 -14.86
CA ALA A 299 -8.56 -3.20 -14.99
C ALA A 299 -7.21 -3.20 -14.23
N GLY A 300 -6.95 -4.20 -13.39
CA GLY A 300 -5.75 -4.30 -12.56
C GLY A 300 -5.85 -3.62 -11.19
N ASP A 301 -7.03 -3.15 -10.81
CA ASP A 301 -7.30 -2.60 -9.48
C ASP A 301 -7.58 -3.71 -8.46
N ARG A 302 -7.27 -3.49 -7.18
CA ARG A 302 -7.67 -4.42 -6.11
C ARG A 302 -9.12 -4.16 -5.71
N SER A 303 -9.89 -5.23 -5.52
CA SER A 303 -11.23 -5.21 -4.94
C SER A 303 -11.33 -6.22 -3.81
N ALA A 304 -11.95 -5.83 -2.70
CA ALA A 304 -12.15 -6.68 -1.54
C ALA A 304 -13.27 -7.72 -1.79
N PHE A 305 -13.13 -8.93 -1.27
CA PHE A 305 -14.17 -9.96 -1.38
C PHE A 305 -14.48 -10.65 -0.05
N ILE A 306 -15.65 -11.28 -0.01
CA ILE A 306 -16.07 -12.27 0.99
C ILE A 306 -16.66 -13.50 0.29
N THR A 307 -16.57 -14.67 0.91
CA THR A 307 -17.23 -15.89 0.46
C THR A 307 -18.40 -16.30 1.36
N GLY A 308 -19.27 -17.18 0.86
CA GLY A 308 -20.20 -17.92 1.70
C GLY A 308 -19.48 -18.92 2.62
N PRO A 309 -20.21 -19.55 3.57
CA PRO A 309 -19.65 -20.57 4.46
C PRO A 309 -18.90 -21.67 3.70
N ASN A 310 -17.78 -22.13 4.28
CA ASN A 310 -16.84 -23.08 3.65
C ASN A 310 -16.28 -22.62 2.29
N GLY A 311 -16.06 -21.32 2.11
CA GLY A 311 -15.47 -20.76 0.89
C GLY A 311 -16.38 -20.80 -0.34
N VAL A 312 -17.70 -20.96 -0.15
CA VAL A 312 -18.62 -21.11 -1.29
C VAL A 312 -18.88 -19.76 -1.95
N GLY A 313 -18.33 -19.60 -3.16
CA GLY A 313 -18.58 -18.48 -4.06
C GLY A 313 -17.94 -17.18 -3.57
N ILE A 314 -17.22 -16.49 -4.45
CA ILE A 314 -16.66 -15.16 -4.16
C ILE A 314 -17.74 -14.10 -4.42
N THR A 315 -17.89 -13.16 -3.50
CA THR A 315 -18.73 -11.95 -3.64
C THR A 315 -17.87 -10.71 -3.47
N ASP A 316 -17.94 -9.77 -4.42
CA ASP A 316 -17.27 -8.48 -4.28
C ASP A 316 -17.95 -7.66 -3.16
N LEU A 317 -17.18 -7.26 -2.13
CA LEU A 317 -17.71 -6.49 -1.01
C LEU A 317 -18.25 -5.12 -1.44
N ASN A 318 -17.66 -4.49 -2.46
CA ASN A 318 -18.15 -3.22 -3.01
C ASN A 318 -19.56 -3.36 -3.62
N SER A 319 -19.99 -4.57 -3.98
CA SER A 319 -21.35 -4.83 -4.47
C SER A 319 -22.39 -4.97 -3.34
N LEU A 320 -21.94 -5.19 -2.11
CA LEU A 320 -22.80 -5.34 -0.91
C LEU A 320 -22.95 -4.02 -0.15
N THR A 321 -22.00 -3.11 -0.31
CA THR A 321 -21.88 -1.92 0.53
C THR A 321 -22.49 -0.68 -0.14
N GLU A 322 -23.40 0.04 0.54
CA GLU A 322 -23.75 1.41 0.16
C GLU A 322 -22.70 2.38 0.71
N LEU A 323 -21.57 2.52 0.03
CA LEU A 323 -20.53 3.46 0.44
C LEU A 323 -20.80 4.86 -0.13
N PRO A 324 -20.35 5.93 0.56
CA PRO A 324 -20.37 7.26 -0.03
C PRO A 324 -19.63 7.26 -1.38
N THR A 325 -20.08 8.10 -2.31
CA THR A 325 -19.50 8.19 -3.65
C THR A 325 -17.98 8.38 -3.58
N GLY A 326 -17.25 7.48 -4.23
CA GLY A 326 -15.79 7.52 -4.33
C GLY A 326 -15.06 6.53 -3.42
N TYR A 327 -15.68 5.95 -2.40
CA TYR A 327 -15.00 4.92 -1.61
C TYR A 327 -14.86 3.64 -2.43
N LEU A 328 -13.67 3.05 -2.41
CA LEU A 328 -13.40 1.73 -2.98
C LEU A 328 -12.75 0.86 -1.91
N LEU A 329 -13.38 -0.27 -1.60
CA LEU A 329 -12.81 -1.30 -0.72
C LEU A 329 -11.80 -2.10 -1.52
N THR A 330 -10.53 -1.96 -1.15
CA THR A 330 -9.43 -2.55 -1.90
C THR A 330 -8.99 -3.89 -1.32
N GLU A 331 -9.12 -4.08 -0.01
CA GLU A 331 -8.65 -5.28 0.67
C GLU A 331 -9.41 -5.55 1.96
N ALA A 332 -10.02 -6.73 2.07
CA ALA A 332 -10.50 -7.23 3.35
C ALA A 332 -9.34 -7.94 4.07
N ILE A 333 -9.01 -7.44 5.25
CA ILE A 333 -7.79 -7.78 5.99
C ILE A 333 -8.06 -8.95 6.93
N ASP A 334 -9.13 -8.85 7.72
CA ASP A 334 -9.45 -9.83 8.75
C ASP A 334 -10.97 -9.90 8.99
N ILE A 335 -11.45 -11.05 9.47
CA ILE A 335 -12.86 -11.34 9.75
C ILE A 335 -13.01 -12.09 11.07
N ASN A 336 -13.91 -11.64 11.93
CA ASN A 336 -14.21 -12.33 13.18
C ASN A 336 -15.43 -13.28 13.05
N ASN A 337 -15.70 -14.08 14.10
CA ASN A 337 -16.81 -15.03 14.13
C ASN A 337 -18.20 -14.37 14.26
N LYS A 338 -18.27 -13.05 14.43
CA LYS A 338 -19.52 -12.28 14.32
C LYS A 338 -19.79 -11.83 12.87
N GLY A 339 -18.89 -12.12 11.95
CA GLY A 339 -18.96 -11.65 10.56
C GLY A 339 -18.56 -10.19 10.40
N GLN A 340 -17.91 -9.57 11.40
CA GLN A 340 -17.36 -8.23 11.24
C GLN A 340 -16.05 -8.30 10.47
N ILE A 341 -15.87 -7.39 9.52
CA ILE A 341 -14.75 -7.41 8.57
C ILE A 341 -13.96 -6.11 8.70
N LEU A 342 -12.66 -6.24 8.95
CA LEU A 342 -11.72 -5.13 8.88
C LEU A 342 -11.28 -4.96 7.41
N VAL A 343 -11.45 -3.77 6.86
CA VAL A 343 -11.25 -3.51 5.43
C VAL A 343 -10.42 -2.25 5.20
N ALA A 344 -9.44 -2.31 4.30
CA ALA A 344 -8.79 -1.13 3.75
C ALA A 344 -9.60 -0.57 2.58
N ALA A 345 -9.76 0.75 2.58
CA ALA A 345 -10.45 1.48 1.55
C ALA A 345 -9.62 2.68 1.08
N VAL A 346 -9.88 3.10 -0.17
CA VAL A 346 -9.31 4.31 -0.74
C VAL A 346 -10.41 5.29 -1.09
N ILE A 347 -10.13 6.58 -0.85
CA ILE A 347 -10.91 7.68 -1.41
C ILE A 347 -10.03 8.30 -2.50
N PRO A 348 -10.42 8.26 -3.78
CA PRO A 348 -9.82 9.08 -4.82
C PRO A 348 -10.07 10.53 -4.43
N VAL A 349 -9.00 11.27 -4.12
CA VAL A 349 -9.10 12.71 -3.95
C VAL A 349 -9.08 13.32 -5.34
N PRO A 350 -10.20 13.87 -5.86
CA PRO A 350 -10.11 14.73 -7.03
C PRO A 350 -9.26 15.94 -6.61
N GLU A 351 -8.07 16.11 -7.18
CA GLU A 351 -7.23 17.27 -6.84
C GLU A 351 -8.01 18.56 -7.19
N PRO A 352 -8.40 19.41 -6.21
CA PRO A 352 -9.08 20.67 -6.50
C PRO A 352 -8.21 21.58 -7.37
N GLN A 353 -6.89 21.41 -7.26
CA GLN A 353 -5.87 22.14 -7.99
C GLN A 353 -5.90 21.83 -9.49
N ILE A 354 -6.23 20.60 -9.92
CA ILE A 354 -6.36 20.25 -11.34
C ILE A 354 -7.56 20.95 -11.96
N TYR A 355 -8.72 20.96 -11.30
CA TYR A 355 -9.89 21.67 -11.80
C TYR A 355 -9.67 23.18 -11.82
N ALA A 356 -9.05 23.73 -10.78
CA ALA A 356 -8.71 25.15 -10.72
C ALA A 356 -7.68 25.56 -11.79
N LEU A 357 -6.62 24.78 -12.01
CA LEU A 357 -5.61 25.05 -13.04
C LEU A 357 -6.16 24.83 -14.45
N MET A 358 -7.05 23.85 -14.65
CA MET A 358 -7.75 23.65 -15.91
C MET A 358 -8.69 24.83 -16.20
N LEU A 359 -9.47 25.28 -15.22
CA LEU A 359 -10.32 26.47 -15.34
C LEU A 359 -9.48 27.72 -15.61
N VAL A 360 -8.40 27.94 -14.88
CA VAL A 360 -7.48 29.07 -15.10
C VAL A 360 -6.83 28.98 -16.49
N GLY A 361 -6.45 27.77 -16.93
CA GLY A 361 -5.92 27.53 -18.27
C GLY A 361 -6.92 27.83 -19.37
N LEU A 362 -8.17 27.38 -19.23
CA LEU A 362 -9.26 27.67 -20.16
C LEU A 362 -9.60 29.17 -20.21
N ILE A 363 -9.68 29.84 -19.05
CA ILE A 363 -9.88 31.29 -18.95
C ILE A 363 -8.72 32.03 -19.63
N LEU A 364 -7.48 31.59 -19.44
CA LEU A 364 -6.31 32.22 -20.07
C LEU A 364 -6.34 32.07 -21.60
N ILE A 365 -6.71 30.89 -22.10
CA ILE A 365 -6.88 30.65 -23.55
C ILE A 365 -7.95 31.57 -24.13
N GLU A 366 -9.08 31.71 -23.46
CA GLU A 366 -10.17 32.59 -23.88
C GLU A 366 -9.73 34.07 -23.90
N VAL A 367 -9.07 34.55 -22.84
CA VAL A 367 -8.52 35.92 -22.78
C VAL A 367 -7.51 36.19 -23.88
N LEU A 368 -6.65 35.21 -24.21
CA LEU A 368 -5.67 35.34 -25.28
C LEU A 368 -6.33 35.36 -26.67
N ALA A 369 -7.38 34.56 -26.88
CA ALA A 369 -8.15 34.56 -28.12
C ALA A 369 -8.86 35.91 -28.34
N LEU A 370 -9.49 36.46 -27.30
CA LEU A 370 -10.15 37.77 -27.34
C LEU A 370 -9.17 38.92 -27.59
N ARG A 371 -7.95 38.85 -27.02
CA ARG A 371 -6.90 39.85 -27.27
C ARG A 371 -6.37 39.79 -28.70
N ARG A 372 -6.23 38.60 -29.30
CA ARG A 372 -5.86 38.46 -30.72
C ARG A 372 -6.92 39.09 -31.63
N GLN A 373 -8.19 38.79 -31.38
CA GLN A 373 -9.30 39.32 -32.16
C GLN A 373 -9.35 40.86 -32.07
N LYS A 374 -9.15 41.43 -30.87
CA LYS A 374 -9.05 42.88 -30.69
C LYS A 374 -7.85 43.50 -31.42
N SER A 375 -6.70 42.82 -31.43
CA SER A 375 -5.50 43.30 -32.14
C SER A 375 -5.61 43.21 -33.67
N GLU A 376 -6.47 42.34 -34.19
CA GLU A 376 -6.78 42.27 -35.62
C GLU A 376 -7.84 43.31 -36.02
N ILE A 377 -8.77 43.64 -35.12
CA ILE A 377 -9.77 44.71 -35.33
C ILE A 377 -9.14 46.11 -35.26
N ASP A 378 -8.13 46.33 -34.40
CA ASP A 378 -7.39 47.61 -34.31
C ASP A 378 -6.37 47.82 -35.45
N LYS A 379 -6.23 46.86 -36.38
CA LYS A 379 -5.49 47.05 -37.63
C LYS A 379 -6.42 47.61 -38.71
N ASP A 380 -6.97 48.79 -38.48
CA ASP A 380 -7.47 49.59 -39.59
C ASP A 380 -6.29 50.25 -40.34
N PRO A 381 -6.42 50.44 -41.67
CA PRO A 381 -5.30 50.51 -42.59
C PRO A 381 -4.48 51.79 -42.43
N ILE A 382 -3.17 51.67 -42.68
CA ILE A 382 -2.20 52.75 -42.78
C ILE A 382 -2.85 53.97 -43.46
N ASP A 383 -2.89 55.08 -42.71
CA ASP A 383 -3.37 56.40 -43.11
C ASP A 383 -2.91 56.80 -44.53
N PRO A 384 -3.82 57.13 -45.47
CA PRO A 384 -3.49 57.58 -46.82
C PRO A 384 -2.59 58.84 -46.86
N ALA A 385 -2.42 59.55 -45.74
CA ALA A 385 -1.59 60.76 -45.66
C ALA A 385 -0.07 60.48 -45.67
N LEU A 386 0.39 59.24 -45.45
CA LEU A 386 1.83 58.88 -45.53
C LEU A 386 2.28 58.43 -46.92
N ALA A 387 1.37 58.37 -47.91
CA ALA A 387 1.66 58.00 -49.30
C ALA A 387 1.98 59.21 -50.21
N ALA A 388 2.02 60.44 -49.67
CA ALA A 388 2.17 61.68 -50.45
C ALA A 388 3.52 62.42 -50.28
N ILE A 389 4.49 61.86 -49.53
CA ILE A 389 5.79 62.52 -49.25
C ILE A 389 7.00 61.87 -49.97
N GLU A 390 6.81 60.79 -50.73
CA GLU A 390 7.90 60.15 -51.50
C GLU A 390 7.71 60.18 -53.03
N ARG A 391 7.10 61.25 -53.58
CA ARG A 391 7.15 61.57 -55.03
C ARG A 391 7.84 62.90 -55.30
N ARG A 392 9.17 62.94 -55.19
CA ARG A 392 10.06 63.77 -56.03
C ARG A 392 11.51 63.42 -55.73
N ILE A 393 12.14 62.71 -56.66
CA ILE A 393 13.53 62.82 -57.16
C ILE A 393 13.96 61.42 -57.65
N HIS A 394 13.93 61.24 -58.96
CA HIS A 394 14.67 60.22 -59.72
C HIS A 394 15.77 60.97 -60.50
N PRO A 395 16.73 60.27 -61.14
CA PRO A 395 17.73 59.32 -60.64
C PRO A 395 19.15 59.85 -60.99
N ILE A 396 20.22 59.08 -60.80
CA ILE A 396 21.50 59.05 -61.59
C ILE A 396 22.44 58.07 -60.86
N THR A 397 22.49 56.80 -61.28
CA THR A 397 23.47 56.12 -62.18
C THR A 397 24.60 55.38 -61.46
N ASN A 398 24.81 54.12 -61.90
CA ASN A 398 26.08 53.39 -62.09
C ASN A 398 26.91 53.10 -60.83
N GLU A 399 27.63 51.99 -60.67
CA GLU A 399 28.00 50.82 -61.48
C GLU A 399 28.65 49.79 -60.52
N ASP A 400 28.83 48.56 -61.01
CA ASP A 400 29.84 47.55 -60.63
C ASP A 400 29.76 46.78 -59.29
N GLY A 401 29.67 45.43 -59.41
CA GLY A 401 29.93 44.45 -58.34
C GLY A 401 31.42 44.19 -58.14
N PRO A 402 31.89 42.97 -57.81
CA PRO A 402 31.39 41.90 -56.94
C PRO A 402 32.44 41.57 -55.82
N CYS A 403 32.20 40.53 -54.99
CA CYS A 403 33.20 39.57 -54.43
C CYS A 403 32.94 39.11 -52.98
N MET A 404 33.09 37.79 -52.82
CA MET A 404 33.56 36.92 -51.72
C MET A 404 33.74 37.43 -50.26
N GLY A 405 33.61 36.50 -49.29
CA GLY A 405 33.87 36.62 -47.84
C GLY A 405 35.34 36.94 -47.48
N PRO A 406 35.89 36.69 -46.25
CA PRO A 406 35.51 35.70 -45.23
C PRO A 406 35.72 36.16 -43.74
N SER A 407 35.63 35.20 -42.81
CA SER A 407 36.46 35.03 -41.58
C SER A 407 36.48 36.05 -40.42
N SER A 408 36.27 35.47 -39.23
CA SER A 408 37.02 35.68 -37.96
C SER A 408 37.06 37.06 -37.31
N PHE A 409 36.74 37.13 -36.00
CA PHE A 409 37.62 37.62 -34.92
C PHE A 409 36.89 37.47 -33.57
N GLN A 410 37.36 36.57 -32.70
CA GLN A 410 38.11 36.85 -31.46
C GLN A 410 37.28 37.45 -30.31
N ASN A 411 37.03 36.68 -29.25
CA ASN A 411 37.86 36.56 -28.04
C ASN A 411 37.91 37.83 -27.18
N ARG A 412 37.38 37.74 -25.95
CA ARG A 412 38.15 38.07 -24.74
C ARG A 412 37.62 37.33 -23.51
N LEU A 413 38.52 36.51 -22.97
CA LEU A 413 38.52 35.74 -21.73
C LEU A 413 38.91 36.61 -20.51
N ARG A 414 38.77 35.97 -19.32
CA ARG A 414 39.40 36.21 -17.99
C ARG A 414 38.54 37.01 -17.01
N SER A 415 38.46 36.70 -15.71
CA SER A 415 39.06 35.70 -14.77
C SER A 415 38.19 35.76 -13.48
N GLU A 416 38.16 34.88 -12.46
CA GLU A 416 39.17 34.24 -11.60
C GLU A 416 38.50 33.04 -10.84
N LEU A 417 39.14 31.85 -10.77
CA LEU A 417 39.69 31.15 -9.56
C LEU A 417 38.77 31.13 -8.31
N ILE A 418 38.29 30.01 -7.75
CA ILE A 418 38.88 28.75 -7.22
C ILE A 418 39.96 28.94 -6.13
N THR A 419 39.62 28.53 -4.89
CA THR A 419 40.50 27.95 -3.84
C THR A 419 39.60 27.16 -2.86
N CYS A 420 39.73 25.82 -2.80
CA CYS A 420 40.29 24.99 -1.71
C CYS A 420 39.71 25.29 -0.31
N VAL A 421 39.23 24.32 0.48
CA VAL A 421 39.84 23.02 0.87
C VAL A 421 38.76 21.93 1.00
#